data_AF-A0A356J259-F1
#
_entry.id   AF-A0A356J259-F1
#
_cell.length_a   1.000
_cell.length_b   1.000
_cell.length_c   1.000
_cell.angle_alpha   90.00
_cell.angle_beta   90.00
_cell.angle_gamma   90.00
#
_symmetry.space_group_name_H-M   'P 1'
#
loop_
_entity.id
_entity.type
_entity.pdbx_description
1 polymer ?
#
loop_
_entity_poly.entity_id
_entity_poly.type
_entity_poly.pdbx_seq_one_letter_code
_entity_poly.pdbx_strand_id
1 'polypeptide(L)'
;RGFSQKACEDLAKYSGVPVWNGLTDDYHPTQIFADLLTIQETFGSLKDCTVAYVGDGRNNVANSLMMGCAKAGIRYVCCAPKELRPDEAVLAEADAVAKRNGVDIRVAENPHEGVKGANVVYTDVWVSMGEEAKTAERIKLLRPYQINMDLLKSTGNLDGKLMFLHCLPAFHDS
;
A
#
# COMPACT_ATOMS: atom_id res chain seq x y z
N ARG A 1 2.66 -19.07 4.18
CA ARG A 1 3.59 -17.94 4.43
C ARG A 1 4.99 -18.41 4.08
N GLY A 2 5.74 -17.61 3.33
CA GLY A 2 7.11 -17.90 2.90
C GLY A 2 7.60 -16.78 2.00
N PHE A 3 8.77 -16.92 1.38
CA PHE A 3 9.32 -15.89 0.49
C PHE A 3 8.71 -15.94 -0.92
N SER A 4 8.77 -17.12 -1.55
CA SER A 4 8.39 -17.30 -2.96
C SER A 4 6.87 -17.40 -3.19
N GLN A 5 6.33 -16.51 -4.03
CA GLN A 5 4.96 -16.62 -4.53
C GLN A 5 4.75 -17.89 -5.36
N LYS A 6 5.74 -18.27 -6.18
CA LYS A 6 5.71 -19.52 -6.95
C LYS A 6 5.53 -20.75 -6.07
N ALA A 7 6.17 -20.80 -4.90
CA ALA A 7 5.98 -21.91 -3.96
C ALA A 7 4.53 -21.99 -3.45
N CYS A 8 3.89 -20.84 -3.21
CA CYS A 8 2.47 -20.79 -2.83
C CYS A 8 1.55 -21.27 -3.97
N GLU A 9 1.87 -20.88 -5.21
CA GLU A 9 1.13 -21.30 -6.42
C GLU A 9 1.28 -22.80 -6.70
N ASP A 10 2.50 -23.33 -6.58
CA ASP A 10 2.76 -24.77 -6.72
C ASP A 10 2.02 -25.55 -5.63
N LEU A 11 2.00 -25.06 -4.38
CA LEU A 11 1.21 -25.66 -3.30
C LEU A 11 -0.29 -25.66 -3.64
N ALA A 12 -0.82 -24.55 -4.17
CA ALA A 12 -2.21 -24.47 -4.62
C ALA A 12 -2.51 -25.45 -5.76
N LYS A 13 -1.58 -25.60 -6.71
CA LYS A 13 -1.71 -26.48 -7.87
C LYS A 13 -1.72 -27.96 -7.50
N TYR A 14 -0.89 -28.38 -6.53
CA TYR A 14 -0.65 -29.80 -6.25
C TYR A 14 -1.33 -30.33 -4.97
N SER A 15 -1.78 -29.49 -4.04
CA SER A 15 -2.30 -29.97 -2.74
C SER A 15 -3.71 -30.56 -2.79
N GLY A 16 -4.52 -30.20 -3.80
CA GLY A 16 -5.91 -30.64 -3.91
C GLY A 16 -6.89 -29.99 -2.93
N VAL A 17 -6.46 -28.97 -2.19
CA VAL A 17 -7.28 -28.19 -1.25
C VAL A 17 -7.09 -26.69 -1.46
N PRO A 18 -8.01 -25.83 -0.99
CA PRO A 18 -7.81 -24.39 -1.01
C PRO A 18 -6.53 -23.99 -0.26
N VAL A 19 -5.74 -23.10 -0.85
CA VAL A 19 -4.50 -22.57 -0.28
C VAL A 19 -4.64 -21.07 -0.10
N TRP A 20 -4.37 -20.58 1.10
CA TRP A 20 -4.41 -19.16 1.44
C TRP A 20 -3.00 -18.59 1.59
N ASN A 21 -2.68 -17.57 0.81
CA ASN A 21 -1.41 -16.85 0.98
C ASN A 21 -1.48 -15.95 2.21
N GLY A 22 -0.86 -16.40 3.31
CA GLY A 22 -0.73 -15.58 4.51
C GLY A 22 0.30 -14.44 4.42
N LEU A 23 1.31 -14.56 3.54
CA LEU A 23 2.35 -13.56 3.23
C LEU A 23 3.40 -14.19 2.30
N THR A 24 3.75 -13.49 1.23
CA THR A 24 4.92 -13.70 0.33
C THR A 24 5.67 -12.40 0.10
N ASP A 25 6.85 -12.48 -0.54
CA ASP A 25 7.64 -11.31 -0.92
C ASP A 25 6.90 -10.40 -1.91
N ASP A 26 5.95 -10.98 -2.67
CA ASP A 26 5.17 -10.28 -3.67
C ASP A 26 3.83 -9.76 -3.12
N TYR A 27 3.16 -10.54 -2.26
CA TYR A 27 1.79 -10.24 -1.84
C TYR A 27 1.48 -10.55 -0.37
N HIS A 28 0.59 -9.74 0.22
CA HIS A 28 0.04 -9.91 1.56
C HIS A 28 -1.49 -9.76 1.58
N PRO A 29 -2.25 -10.63 0.89
CA PRO A 29 -3.68 -10.41 0.66
C PRO A 29 -4.52 -10.43 1.94
N THR A 30 -4.13 -11.22 2.96
CA THR A 30 -4.83 -11.28 4.24
C THR A 30 -4.76 -9.97 5.03
N GLN A 31 -3.63 -9.23 4.94
CA GLN A 31 -3.50 -7.92 5.55
C GLN A 31 -4.46 -6.93 4.91
N ILE A 32 -4.55 -6.95 3.58
CA ILE A 32 -5.42 -6.02 2.85
C ILE A 32 -6.90 -6.25 3.14
N PHE A 33 -7.33 -7.49 3.38
CA PHE A 33 -8.69 -7.72 3.86
C PHE A 33 -8.95 -7.06 5.23
N ALA A 34 -7.99 -7.12 6.15
CA ALA A 34 -8.09 -6.43 7.44
C ALA A 34 -8.08 -4.90 7.28
N ASP A 35 -7.23 -4.37 6.40
CA ASP A 35 -7.17 -2.94 6.11
C ASP A 35 -8.49 -2.42 5.53
N LEU A 36 -9.04 -3.12 4.52
CA LEU A 36 -10.32 -2.76 3.91
C LEU A 36 -11.48 -2.84 4.93
N LEU A 37 -11.49 -3.84 5.80
CA LEU A 37 -12.47 -3.94 6.87
C LEU A 37 -12.35 -2.73 7.82
N THR A 38 -11.15 -2.37 8.23
CA THR A 38 -10.89 -1.22 9.13
C THR A 38 -11.35 0.10 8.53
N ILE A 39 -11.07 0.31 7.23
CA ILE A 39 -11.54 1.47 6.46
C ILE A 39 -13.07 1.49 6.44
N GLN A 40 -13.70 0.36 6.12
CA GLN A 40 -15.16 0.26 6.04
C GLN A 40 -15.83 0.53 7.40
N GLU A 41 -15.30 -0.01 8.49
CA GLU A 41 -15.84 0.19 9.85
C GLU A 41 -15.73 1.65 10.28
N THR A 42 -14.63 2.33 9.90
CA THR A 42 -14.41 3.72 10.31
C THR A 42 -15.22 4.73 9.49
N PHE A 43 -15.34 4.51 8.18
CA PHE A 43 -16.04 5.45 7.30
C PHE A 43 -17.50 5.07 7.03
N GLY A 44 -17.90 3.85 7.39
CA GLY A 44 -19.22 3.25 7.12
C GLY A 44 -19.37 2.71 5.69
N SER A 45 -18.47 3.07 4.79
CA SER A 45 -18.45 2.62 3.40
C SER A 45 -17.05 2.78 2.80
N LEU A 46 -16.74 1.97 1.79
CA LEU A 46 -15.54 2.12 0.96
C LEU A 46 -15.76 3.10 -0.21
N LYS A 47 -17.02 3.47 -0.49
CA LYS A 47 -17.36 4.40 -1.57
C LYS A 47 -16.74 5.78 -1.33
N ASP A 48 -16.31 6.39 -2.43
CA ASP A 48 -15.68 7.72 -2.47
C ASP A 48 -14.40 7.87 -1.64
N CYS A 49 -13.90 6.78 -1.05
CA CYS A 49 -12.67 6.75 -0.27
C CYS A 49 -11.43 6.88 -1.17
N THR A 50 -10.44 7.62 -0.67
CA THR A 50 -9.10 7.69 -1.27
C THR A 50 -8.05 7.20 -0.29
N VAL A 51 -7.23 6.26 -0.73
CA VAL A 51 -6.08 5.73 0.03
C VAL A 51 -4.80 6.23 -0.62
N ALA A 52 -3.93 6.87 0.16
CA ALA A 52 -2.58 7.23 -0.23
C ALA A 52 -1.58 6.35 0.53
N TYR A 53 -0.85 5.50 -0.18
CA TYR A 53 0.31 4.80 0.36
C TYR A 53 1.55 5.66 0.18
N VAL A 54 2.39 5.80 1.19
CA VAL A 54 3.58 6.66 1.16
C VAL A 54 4.79 5.85 1.59
N GLY A 55 5.84 5.79 0.76
CA GLY A 55 7.06 5.05 1.09
C GLY A 55 7.64 4.24 -0.07
N ASP A 56 8.08 3.02 0.21
CA ASP A 56 8.55 2.07 -0.82
C ASP A 56 7.35 1.46 -1.56
N GLY A 57 7.09 1.96 -2.77
CA GLY A 57 5.96 1.54 -3.60
C GLY A 57 6.14 0.16 -4.24
N ARG A 58 7.31 -0.48 -4.11
CA ARG A 58 7.56 -1.81 -4.68
C ARG A 58 7.25 -2.95 -3.73
N ASN A 59 7.12 -2.66 -2.42
CA ASN A 59 6.96 -3.72 -1.44
C ASN A 59 5.59 -4.42 -1.60
N ASN A 60 5.50 -5.61 -1.01
CA ASN A 60 4.28 -6.43 -1.05
C ASN A 60 3.05 -5.71 -0.50
N VAL A 61 3.18 -4.91 0.55
CA VAL A 61 2.05 -4.17 1.15
C VAL A 61 1.52 -3.13 0.15
N ALA A 62 2.38 -2.32 -0.46
CA ALA A 62 1.99 -1.34 -1.47
C ALA A 62 1.28 -1.99 -2.65
N ASN A 63 1.87 -3.04 -3.23
CA ASN A 63 1.30 -3.77 -4.36
C ASN A 63 -0.05 -4.41 -4.01
N SER A 64 -0.13 -5.04 -2.84
CA SER A 64 -1.35 -5.69 -2.37
C SER A 64 -2.45 -4.68 -2.09
N LEU A 65 -2.12 -3.55 -1.45
CA LEU A 65 -3.06 -2.49 -1.13
C LEU A 65 -3.59 -1.82 -2.41
N MET A 66 -2.71 -1.58 -3.39
CA MET A 66 -3.09 -1.06 -4.70
C MET A 66 -4.11 -1.97 -5.39
N MET A 67 -3.83 -3.28 -5.47
CA MET A 67 -4.74 -4.25 -6.07
C MET A 67 -6.04 -4.41 -5.27
N GLY A 68 -5.97 -4.38 -3.94
CA GLY A 68 -7.15 -4.41 -3.06
C GLY A 68 -8.06 -3.21 -3.27
N CYS A 69 -7.49 -2.00 -3.33
CA CYS A 69 -8.23 -0.77 -3.62
C CYS A 69 -8.85 -0.82 -5.01
N ALA A 70 -8.10 -1.27 -6.02
CA ALA A 70 -8.60 -1.45 -7.38
C ALA A 70 -9.86 -2.34 -7.41
N LYS A 71 -9.82 -3.48 -6.73
CA LYS A 71 -10.92 -4.46 -6.67
C LYS A 71 -12.09 -3.97 -5.81
N ALA A 72 -11.82 -3.20 -4.75
CA ALA A 72 -12.83 -2.68 -3.84
C ALA A 72 -13.51 -1.38 -4.34
N GLY A 73 -13.05 -0.80 -5.45
CA GLY A 73 -13.58 0.46 -5.96
C GLY A 73 -13.15 1.66 -5.10
N ILE A 74 -11.90 1.66 -4.65
CA ILE A 74 -11.29 2.73 -3.85
C ILE A 74 -10.23 3.42 -4.71
N ARG A 75 -10.18 4.76 -4.68
CA ARG A 75 -9.14 5.53 -5.36
C ARG A 75 -7.81 5.33 -4.64
N TYR A 76 -6.73 5.09 -5.38
CA TYR A 76 -5.43 4.80 -4.78
C TYR A 76 -4.31 5.67 -5.36
N VAL A 77 -3.45 6.16 -4.47
CA VAL A 77 -2.26 6.93 -4.82
C VAL A 77 -1.04 6.29 -4.18
N CYS A 78 -0.05 5.90 -4.99
CA CYS A 78 1.26 5.52 -4.49
C CYS A 78 2.18 6.75 -4.49
N CYS A 79 2.51 7.25 -3.31
CA CYS A 79 3.50 8.31 -3.10
C CYS A 79 4.88 7.66 -2.89
N ALA A 80 5.65 7.55 -3.97
CA ALA A 80 6.95 6.89 -3.95
C ALA A 80 7.97 7.62 -4.83
N PRO A 81 9.26 7.62 -4.47
CA PRO A 81 10.31 8.17 -5.32
C PRO A 81 10.47 7.32 -6.57
N LYS A 82 11.03 7.91 -7.63
CA LYS A 82 11.14 7.28 -8.95
C LYS A 82 11.80 5.89 -8.89
N GLU A 83 12.81 5.74 -8.05
CA GLU A 83 13.59 4.53 -7.84
C GLU A 83 12.79 3.42 -7.13
N LEU A 84 11.73 3.79 -6.41
CA LEU A 84 10.89 2.89 -5.62
C LEU A 84 9.43 2.85 -6.09
N ARG A 85 9.18 3.19 -7.36
CA ARG A 85 7.84 3.07 -7.96
C ARG A 85 7.44 1.61 -8.09
N PRO A 86 6.13 1.29 -7.98
CA PRO A 86 5.66 -0.06 -8.25
C PRO A 86 6.06 -0.52 -9.66
N ASP A 87 6.18 -1.83 -9.85
CA ASP A 87 6.48 -2.40 -11.16
C ASP A 87 5.38 -2.03 -12.18
N GLU A 88 5.79 -1.71 -13.41
CA GLU A 88 4.88 -1.24 -14.47
C GLU A 88 3.83 -2.30 -14.85
N ALA A 89 4.16 -3.59 -14.77
CA ALA A 89 3.20 -4.66 -15.03
C ALA A 89 2.12 -4.72 -13.94
N VAL A 90 2.52 -4.55 -12.67
CA VAL A 90 1.60 -4.50 -11.52
C VAL A 90 0.70 -3.27 -11.60
N LEU A 91 1.26 -2.11 -11.97
CA LEU A 91 0.49 -0.88 -12.21
C LEU A 91 -0.53 -1.05 -13.34
N ALA A 92 -0.12 -1.61 -14.47
CA ALA A 92 -1.00 -1.84 -15.61
C ALA A 92 -2.15 -2.80 -15.27
N GLU A 93 -1.87 -3.86 -14.51
CA GLU A 93 -2.91 -4.79 -14.04
C GLU A 93 -3.90 -4.08 -13.11
N ALA A 94 -3.40 -3.35 -12.12
CA ALA A 94 -4.22 -2.64 -11.14
C ALA A 94 -5.08 -1.56 -11.82
N ASP A 95 -4.52 -0.77 -12.76
CA ASP A 95 -5.25 0.23 -13.53
C ASP A 95 -6.39 -0.38 -14.37
N ALA A 96 -6.15 -1.53 -15.01
CA ALA A 96 -7.19 -2.25 -15.76
C ALA A 96 -8.33 -2.74 -14.86
N VAL A 97 -8.04 -3.11 -13.61
CA VAL A 97 -9.06 -3.46 -12.62
C VAL A 97 -9.80 -2.20 -12.13
N ALA A 98 -9.07 -1.15 -11.79
CA ALA A 98 -9.60 0.11 -11.28
C ALA A 98 -10.59 0.76 -12.26
N LYS A 99 -10.23 0.81 -13.55
CA LYS A 99 -11.10 1.32 -14.63
C LYS A 99 -12.42 0.58 -14.72
N ARG A 100 -12.42 -0.75 -14.55
CA ARG A 100 -13.66 -1.55 -14.53
C ARG A 100 -14.55 -1.23 -13.34
N ASN A 101 -13.96 -0.78 -12.24
CA ASN A 101 -14.66 -0.38 -11.02
C ASN A 101 -14.89 1.15 -10.92
N GLY A 102 -14.55 1.91 -11.97
CA GLY A 102 -14.82 3.35 -12.03
C GLY A 102 -13.94 4.22 -11.11
N VAL A 103 -12.77 3.72 -10.70
CA VAL A 103 -11.81 4.46 -9.87
C VAL A 103 -10.46 4.59 -10.55
N ASP A 104 -9.64 5.53 -10.06
CA ASP A 104 -8.29 5.78 -10.56
C ASP A 104 -7.21 5.25 -9.62
N ILE A 105 -6.10 4.86 -10.25
CA ILE A 105 -4.83 4.51 -9.59
C ILE A 105 -3.75 5.40 -10.20
N ARG A 106 -2.96 6.04 -9.35
CA ARG A 106 -1.85 6.89 -9.81
C ARG A 106 -0.64 6.79 -8.91
N VAL A 107 0.49 7.24 -9.43
CA VAL A 107 1.75 7.34 -8.70
C VAL A 107 2.17 8.81 -8.66
N ALA A 108 2.63 9.28 -7.50
CA ALA A 108 3.08 10.64 -7.28
C ALA A 108 4.47 10.64 -6.63
N GLU A 109 5.41 11.42 -7.17
CA GLU A 109 6.76 11.56 -6.61
C GLU A 109 6.84 12.65 -5.53
N ASN A 110 5.87 13.57 -5.49
CA ASN A 110 5.75 14.50 -4.38
C ASN A 110 4.70 13.97 -3.39
N PRO A 111 5.10 13.54 -2.17
CA PRO A 111 4.15 12.97 -1.23
C PRO A 111 3.11 13.99 -0.77
N HIS A 112 3.46 15.28 -0.64
CA HIS A 112 2.50 16.33 -0.25
C HIS A 112 1.42 16.56 -1.31
N GLU A 113 1.77 16.46 -2.60
CA GLU A 113 0.78 16.53 -3.69
C GLU A 113 -0.01 15.23 -3.81
N GLY A 114 0.65 14.09 -3.61
CA GLY A 114 0.03 12.78 -3.71
C GLY A 114 -1.08 12.56 -2.68
N VAL A 115 -0.89 12.99 -1.43
CA VAL A 115 -1.84 12.78 -0.33
C VAL A 115 -3.05 13.73 -0.35
N LYS A 116 -3.08 14.75 -1.23
CA LYS A 116 -4.22 15.70 -1.31
C LYS A 116 -5.54 14.96 -1.52
N GLY A 117 -6.50 15.21 -0.64
CA GLY A 117 -7.83 14.58 -0.64
C GLY A 117 -7.88 13.15 -0.11
N ALA A 118 -6.75 12.58 0.36
CA ALA A 118 -6.73 11.23 0.92
C ALA A 118 -7.55 11.14 2.22
N ASN A 119 -8.37 10.11 2.35
CA ASN A 119 -9.07 9.75 3.60
C ASN A 119 -8.23 8.82 4.46
N VAL A 120 -7.35 8.03 3.82
CA VAL A 120 -6.46 7.10 4.49
C VAL A 120 -5.05 7.39 4.01
N VAL A 121 -4.13 7.60 4.95
CA VAL A 121 -2.70 7.65 4.69
C VAL A 121 -2.08 6.40 5.27
N TYR A 122 -1.41 5.62 4.42
CA TYR A 122 -0.82 4.33 4.77
C TYR A 122 0.70 4.40 4.57
N THR A 123 1.48 3.81 5.48
CA THR A 123 2.91 3.55 5.25
C THR A 123 3.29 2.17 5.78
N ASP A 124 4.46 1.69 5.35
CA ASP A 124 5.15 0.55 5.94
C ASP A 124 6.62 0.91 6.20
N VAL A 125 7.37 -0.01 6.80
CA VAL A 125 8.82 0.10 6.98
C VAL A 125 9.53 0.29 5.65
N TRP A 126 10.54 1.16 5.66
CA TRP A 126 11.29 1.54 4.46
C TRP A 126 12.33 0.51 4.02
N VAL A 127 12.69 -0.39 4.93
CA VAL A 127 13.67 -1.46 4.71
C VAL A 127 12.94 -2.76 5.00
N SER A 128 12.67 -3.52 3.93
CA SER A 128 12.06 -4.83 4.04
C SER A 128 13.06 -5.86 4.58
N MET A 129 12.55 -6.98 5.07
CA MET A 129 13.38 -8.12 5.48
C MET A 129 14.26 -8.58 4.31
N GLY A 130 15.58 -8.72 4.52
CA GLY A 130 16.53 -9.10 3.48
C GLY A 130 17.17 -7.92 2.73
N GLU A 131 16.79 -6.67 3.02
CA GLU A 131 17.40 -5.46 2.44
C GLU A 131 18.29 -4.69 3.42
N GLU A 132 18.77 -5.32 4.50
CA GLU A 132 19.46 -4.65 5.60
C GLU A 132 20.72 -3.89 5.15
N ALA A 133 21.42 -4.40 4.14
CA ALA A 133 22.60 -3.75 3.55
C ALA A 133 22.29 -2.38 2.90
N LYS A 134 21.04 -2.12 2.53
CA LYS A 134 20.60 -0.87 1.87
C LYS A 134 20.02 0.16 2.85
N THR A 135 20.04 -0.11 4.15
CA THR A 135 19.36 0.70 5.18
C THR A 135 19.65 2.19 5.06
N ALA A 136 20.94 2.58 5.03
CA ALA A 136 21.32 3.99 4.98
C ALA A 136 20.84 4.71 3.71
N GLU A 137 20.91 4.02 2.56
CA GLU A 137 20.42 4.54 1.28
C GLU A 137 18.90 4.74 1.32
N ARG A 138 18.16 3.73 1.80
CA ARG A 138 16.70 3.80 1.90
C ARG A 138 16.22 4.89 2.86
N ILE A 139 16.87 5.04 4.01
CA ILE A 139 16.55 6.13 4.93
C ILE A 139 16.75 7.48 4.24
N LYS A 140 17.86 7.69 3.53
CA LYS A 140 18.11 8.96 2.83
C LYS A 140 17.06 9.24 1.75
N LEU A 141 16.72 8.22 0.97
CA LEU A 141 15.77 8.33 -0.14
C LEU A 141 14.32 8.56 0.33
N LEU A 142 13.91 7.86 1.40
CA LEU A 142 12.54 7.87 1.90
C LEU A 142 12.30 8.88 3.03
N ARG A 143 13.32 9.56 3.53
CA ARG A 143 13.16 10.63 4.54
C ARG A 143 12.10 11.68 4.17
N PRO A 144 12.01 12.17 2.92
CA PRO A 144 10.97 13.11 2.50
C PRO A 144 9.55 12.53 2.49
N TYR A 145 9.42 11.20 2.57
CA TYR A 145 8.17 10.44 2.53
C TYR A 145 7.68 10.03 3.92
N GLN A 146 8.35 10.52 4.99
CA GLN A 146 7.92 10.26 6.35
C GLN A 146 6.51 10.80 6.60
N ILE A 147 5.65 9.93 7.14
CA ILE A 147 4.36 10.36 7.67
C ILE A 147 4.60 11.19 8.92
N ASN A 148 4.31 12.48 8.83
CA ASN A 148 4.33 13.43 9.93
C ASN A 148 3.12 14.36 9.81
N MET A 149 2.93 15.22 10.82
CA MET A 149 1.77 16.10 10.86
C MET A 149 1.71 17.08 9.67
N ASP A 150 2.84 17.47 9.09
CA ASP A 150 2.84 18.38 7.94
C ASP A 150 2.40 17.67 6.66
N LEU A 151 2.78 16.41 6.48
CA LEU A 151 2.25 15.57 5.41
C LEU A 151 0.75 15.31 5.61
N LEU A 152 0.31 14.97 6.83
CA LEU A 152 -1.10 14.73 7.13
C LEU A 152 -1.96 15.98 6.91
N LYS A 153 -1.47 17.18 7.25
CA LYS A 153 -2.14 18.46 6.92
C LYS A 153 -2.32 18.63 5.41
N SER A 154 -1.36 18.16 4.61
CA SER A 154 -1.41 18.28 3.14
C SER A 154 -2.55 17.48 2.52
N THR A 155 -3.16 16.55 3.26
CA THR A 155 -4.39 15.85 2.82
C THR A 155 -5.58 16.80 2.67
N GLY A 156 -5.63 17.90 3.44
CA GLY A 156 -6.81 18.76 3.53
C GLY A 156 -7.98 18.15 4.32
N ASN A 157 -7.80 16.97 4.92
CA ASN A 157 -8.86 16.23 5.62
C ASN A 157 -8.62 16.12 7.15
N LEU A 158 -7.67 16.89 7.70
CA LEU A 158 -7.26 16.77 9.11
C LEU A 158 -8.40 17.01 10.10
N ASP A 159 -9.27 17.98 9.81
CA ASP A 159 -10.47 18.29 10.62
C ASP A 159 -11.69 17.43 10.25
N GLY A 160 -11.52 16.53 9.28
CA GLY A 160 -12.59 15.71 8.71
C GLY A 160 -12.35 14.21 8.91
N LYS A 161 -12.62 13.45 7.85
CA LYS A 161 -12.47 11.99 7.84
C LYS A 161 -11.07 11.63 7.32
N LEU A 162 -10.10 11.59 8.24
CA LEU A 162 -8.72 11.15 7.99
C LEU A 162 -8.33 10.02 8.95
N MET A 163 -7.67 8.99 8.42
CA MET A 163 -7.09 7.88 9.17
C MET A 163 -5.64 7.67 8.75
N PHE A 164 -4.79 7.32 9.72
CA PHE A 164 -3.45 6.78 9.48
C PHE A 164 -3.45 5.26 9.70
N LEU A 165 -2.86 4.50 8.78
CA LEU A 165 -2.69 3.05 8.88
C LEU A 165 -1.23 2.63 8.67
N HIS A 166 -0.86 1.54 9.32
CA HIS A 166 0.44 0.88 9.20
C HIS A 166 0.24 -0.62 9.50
N CYS A 167 0.80 -1.52 8.69
CA CYS A 167 0.64 -2.97 8.87
C CYS A 167 1.39 -3.55 10.10
N LEU A 168 2.40 -2.81 10.55
CA LEU A 168 3.27 -3.09 11.71
C LEU A 168 4.31 -4.19 11.41
N PRO A 169 5.43 -4.22 12.17
CA PRO A 169 5.86 -3.26 13.19
C PRO A 169 6.22 -1.89 12.60
N ALA A 170 6.12 -0.83 13.41
CA ALA A 170 6.47 0.54 13.00
C ALA A 170 7.63 1.08 13.85
N PHE A 171 8.59 1.74 13.20
CA PHE A 171 9.63 2.51 13.89
C PHE A 171 9.13 3.95 14.07
N HIS A 172 8.56 4.24 15.24
CA HIS A 172 7.95 5.54 15.55
C HIS A 172 8.59 6.25 16.76
N ASP A 173 9.33 5.51 17.60
CA ASP A 173 10.01 6.05 18.77
C ASP A 173 11.42 6.53 18.42
N SER A 174 11.93 7.44 19.26
CA SER A 174 13.28 8.01 19.16
C SER A 174 14.30 7.17 19.92
#